data_AF-A0A6A8ANH0-F1
#
_entry.id   AF-A0A6A8ANH0-F1
#
_cell.length_a   1.000
_cell.length_b   1.000
_cell.length_c   1.000
_cell.angle_alpha   90.00
_cell.angle_beta   90.00
_cell.angle_gamma   90.00
#
_symmetry.space_group_name_H-M   'P 1'
#
loop_
_entity.id
_entity.type
_entity.pdbx_description
1 polymer ?
#
loop_
_entity_poly.entity_id
_entity_poly.type
_entity_poly.pdbx_seq_one_letter_code
_entity_poly.pdbx_strand_id
1 'polypeptide(L)'
;MCSICGYFSQQEVPTRIVTDMLKKIEHRGPDAHGLYADGEIQGSREISNLESSEKARVCLGHSELSIVRGDEDVMQPFRSCDGSLSLVLNGEIYNYQELRGLLG
;
A
#
# COMPACT_ATOMS: atom_id res chain seq x y z
N MET A 1 -12.12 -7.44 -1.40
CA MET A 1 -11.03 -7.93 -0.53
C MET A 1 -9.76 -7.29 -1.05
N CYS A 2 -8.92 -6.71 -0.19
CA CYS A 2 -7.76 -5.95 -0.63
C CYS A 2 -6.79 -6.73 -1.54
N SER A 3 -5.84 -6.03 -2.14
CA SER A 3 -4.82 -6.61 -3.01
C SER A 3 -3.42 -6.16 -2.58
N ILE A 4 -2.42 -7.01 -2.83
CA ILE A 4 -1.00 -6.71 -2.66
C ILE A 4 -0.30 -7.09 -3.96
N CYS A 5 0.60 -6.23 -4.42
CA CYS A 5 1.53 -6.51 -5.51
C CYS A 5 2.87 -5.83 -5.23
N GLY A 6 3.90 -6.17 -6.01
CA GLY A 6 5.20 -5.52 -5.87
C GLY A 6 6.32 -6.30 -6.54
N TYR A 7 7.51 -5.71 -6.54
CA TYR A 7 8.74 -6.34 -6.98
C TYR A 7 9.91 -6.01 -6.06
N PHE A 8 10.92 -6.87 -6.12
CA PHE A 8 12.28 -6.57 -5.74
C PHE A 8 13.19 -6.89 -6.93
N SER A 9 14.15 -6.01 -7.20
CA SER A 9 15.12 -6.15 -8.27
C SER A 9 16.49 -5.63 -7.83
N GLN A 10 17.56 -6.27 -8.31
CA GLN A 10 18.93 -5.79 -8.09
C GLN A 10 19.22 -4.47 -8.83
N GLN A 11 18.48 -4.21 -9.91
CA GLN A 11 18.56 -2.98 -10.68
C GLN A 11 17.29 -2.16 -10.48
N GLU A 12 17.40 -0.85 -10.62
CA GLU A 12 16.24 0.03 -10.62
C GLU A 12 15.36 -0.26 -11.84
N VAL A 13 14.08 -0.57 -11.58
CA VAL A 13 13.08 -0.79 -12.62
C VAL A 13 11.92 0.19 -12.45
N PRO A 14 11.18 0.51 -13.52
CA PRO A 14 10.10 1.50 -13.45
C PRO A 14 9.03 1.17 -12.41
N THR A 15 8.65 2.15 -11.58
CA THR A 15 7.56 2.00 -10.59
C THR A 15 6.20 1.75 -11.26
N ARG A 16 6.03 2.20 -12.52
CA ARG A 16 4.84 1.92 -13.35
C ARG A 16 4.48 0.43 -13.46
N ILE A 17 5.43 -0.48 -13.27
CA ILE A 17 5.15 -1.92 -13.25
C ILE A 17 4.14 -2.26 -12.14
N VAL A 18 4.28 -1.63 -10.97
CA VAL A 18 3.39 -1.85 -9.83
C VAL A 18 2.05 -1.17 -10.06
N THR A 19 1.99 0.03 -10.64
CA THR A 19 0.69 0.66 -10.97
C THR A 19 -0.05 -0.11 -12.06
N ASP A 20 0.63 -0.69 -13.04
CA ASP A 20 0.04 -1.59 -14.04
C ASP A 20 -0.51 -2.88 -13.39
N MET A 21 0.18 -3.42 -12.36
CA MET A 21 -0.33 -4.52 -11.56
C MET A 21 -1.58 -4.12 -10.77
N LEU A 22 -1.56 -2.95 -10.12
CA LEU A 22 -2.70 -2.42 -9.36
C LEU A 22 -3.94 -2.28 -10.24
N LYS A 23 -3.82 -1.73 -11.45
CA LYS A 23 -4.94 -1.63 -12.42
C LYS A 23 -5.56 -2.99 -12.74
N LYS A 24 -4.73 -4.02 -12.94
CA LYS A 24 -5.23 -5.38 -13.25
C LYS A 24 -6.00 -6.00 -12.09
N ILE A 25 -5.71 -5.60 -10.85
CA ILE A 25 -6.31 -6.17 -9.63
C ILE A 25 -7.24 -5.20 -8.90
N GLU A 26 -7.53 -4.03 -9.49
CA GLU A 26 -8.32 -2.94 -8.91
C GLU A 26 -9.70 -3.38 -8.47
N HIS A 27 -10.36 -4.23 -9.25
CA HIS A 27 -11.67 -4.80 -8.95
C HIS A 27 -11.77 -5.52 -7.59
N ARG A 28 -10.63 -5.91 -6.98
CA ARG A 28 -10.62 -6.51 -5.64
C ARG A 28 -10.71 -5.45 -4.52
N GLY A 29 -10.15 -4.27 -4.73
CA GLY A 29 -10.08 -3.16 -3.79
C GLY A 29 -10.18 -1.81 -4.53
N PRO A 30 -11.39 -1.28 -4.77
CA PRO A 30 -11.60 -0.09 -5.58
C PRO A 30 -11.60 1.23 -4.77
N ASP A 31 -11.40 1.19 -3.46
CA ASP A 31 -11.67 2.33 -2.59
C ASP A 31 -10.49 3.28 -2.37
N ALA A 32 -9.28 2.72 -2.36
CA ALA A 32 -8.04 3.44 -2.13
C ALA A 32 -6.86 2.61 -2.61
N HIS A 33 -5.78 3.29 -3.00
CA HIS A 33 -4.56 2.69 -3.49
C HIS A 33 -3.36 3.34 -2.83
N GLY A 34 -2.28 2.58 -2.68
CA GLY A 34 -1.01 3.17 -2.32
C GLY A 34 0.17 2.40 -2.84
N LEU A 35 1.29 3.11 -2.86
CA LEU A 35 2.54 2.69 -3.44
C LEU A 35 3.69 3.02 -2.48
N TYR A 36 4.56 2.06 -2.26
CA TYR A 36 5.87 2.27 -1.68
C TYR A 36 6.92 2.15 -2.78
N ALA A 37 7.90 3.05 -2.83
CA ALA A 37 9.06 2.96 -3.72
C ALA A 37 10.31 3.42 -2.97
N ASP A 38 11.23 2.50 -2.70
CA ASP A 38 12.55 2.76 -2.06
C ASP A 38 12.55 3.73 -0.85
N GLY A 39 11.50 3.73 -0.04
CA GLY A 39 11.40 4.52 1.19
C GLY A 39 10.30 5.58 1.17
N GLU A 40 9.79 5.91 -0.03
CA GLU A 40 8.72 6.88 -0.22
C GLU A 40 7.36 6.19 -0.32
N ILE A 41 6.33 6.78 0.30
CA ILE A 41 4.96 6.26 0.30
C ILE A 41 4.02 7.31 -0.30
N GLN A 42 3.17 6.87 -1.22
CA GLN A 42 2.14 7.69 -1.84
C GLN A 42 0.79 6.97 -1.77
N GLY A 43 -0.28 7.70 -1.52
CA GLY A 43 -1.65 7.20 -1.46
C GLY A 43 -2.58 8.01 -2.36
N SER A 44 -3.53 7.36 -3.01
CA SER A 44 -4.55 8.01 -3.84
C SER A 44 -5.80 7.13 -3.98
N ARG A 45 -6.96 7.77 -4.19
CA ARG A 45 -8.20 7.07 -4.58
C ARG A 45 -8.21 6.65 -6.05
N GLU A 46 -7.39 7.27 -6.89
CA GLU A 46 -7.24 6.92 -8.30
C GLU A 46 -5.80 6.47 -8.59
N ILE A 47 -5.64 5.31 -9.23
CA ILE A 47 -4.31 4.74 -9.55
C ILE A 47 -3.52 5.66 -10.49
N SER A 48 -4.20 6.41 -11.37
CA SER A 48 -3.59 7.40 -12.28
C SER A 48 -2.74 8.44 -11.54
N ASN A 49 -3.12 8.83 -10.33
CA ASN A 49 -2.35 9.80 -9.53
C ASN A 49 -1.11 9.19 -8.86
N LEU A 50 -0.95 7.86 -8.91
CA LEU A 50 0.25 7.15 -8.43
C LEU A 50 1.24 6.87 -9.56
N GLU A 51 0.90 7.20 -10.81
CA GLU A 51 1.79 6.97 -11.94
C GLU A 51 2.98 7.92 -11.91
N SER A 52 4.17 7.33 -11.97
CA SER A 52 5.43 8.05 -11.98
C SER A 52 6.38 7.45 -13.03
N SER A 53 7.28 8.27 -13.55
CA SER A 53 8.40 7.82 -14.40
C SER A 53 9.62 7.39 -13.59
N GLU A 54 9.53 7.42 -12.26
CA GLU A 54 10.59 6.98 -11.36
C GLU A 54 10.89 5.49 -11.49
N LYS A 55 12.07 5.12 -10.99
CA LYS A 55 12.48 3.75 -10.87
C LYS A 55 12.84 3.46 -9.42
N ALA A 56 12.65 2.22 -9.02
CA ALA A 56 12.99 1.74 -7.69
C ALA A 56 13.55 0.33 -7.77
N ARG A 57 14.26 -0.09 -6.73
CA ARG A 57 14.70 -1.48 -6.52
C ARG A 57 13.62 -2.29 -5.82
N VAL A 58 12.93 -1.67 -4.88
CA VAL A 58 11.76 -2.22 -4.18
C VAL A 58 10.56 -1.33 -4.45
N CYS A 59 9.49 -1.93 -4.94
CA CYS A 59 8.21 -1.24 -5.07
C CYS A 59 7.07 -2.15 -4.63
N LEU A 60 6.20 -1.67 -3.76
CA LEU A 60 5.04 -2.40 -3.25
C LEU A 60 3.78 -1.60 -3.55
N GLY A 61 2.70 -2.29 -3.88
CA GLY A 61 1.39 -1.71 -4.13
C GLY A 61 0.32 -2.39 -3.29
N HIS A 62 -0.67 -1.61 -2.88
CA HIS A 62 -1.86 -2.10 -2.20
C HIS A 62 -3.11 -1.45 -2.78
N SER A 63 -4.17 -2.22 -2.97
CA SER A 63 -5.52 -1.69 -3.21
C SER A 63 -6.48 -2.14 -2.12
N GLU A 64 -7.23 -1.19 -1.56
CA GLU A 64 -8.12 -1.41 -0.42
C GLU A 64 -9.58 -1.60 -0.86
N LEU A 65 -10.28 -2.53 -0.22
CA LEU A 65 -11.74 -2.52 -0.14
C LEU A 65 -12.12 -2.15 1.31
N SER A 66 -12.71 -0.98 1.51
CA SER A 66 -13.03 -0.44 2.82
C SER A 66 -14.48 -0.77 3.20
N ILE A 67 -14.66 -1.69 4.15
CA ILE A 67 -15.99 -2.08 4.66
C ILE A 67 -16.41 -1.15 5.81
N VAL A 68 -15.47 -0.85 6.71
CA VAL A 68 -15.63 0.09 7.81
C VAL A 68 -14.60 1.18 7.61
N ARG A 69 -15.05 2.39 7.26
CA ARG A 69 -14.16 3.51 6.98
C ARG A 69 -14.14 4.45 8.18
N GLY A 70 -12.93 4.72 8.71
CA GLY A 70 -12.72 5.84 9.64
C GLY A 70 -12.58 7.16 8.88
N ASP A 71 -12.54 8.28 9.60
CA ASP A 71 -12.40 9.64 9.01
C ASP A 71 -11.00 9.95 8.46
N GLU A 72 -10.03 9.03 8.55
CA GLU A 72 -8.64 9.31 8.17
C GLU A 72 -8.31 8.84 6.74
N ASP A 73 -7.63 9.70 5.97
CA ASP A 73 -7.06 9.42 4.64
C ASP A 73 -5.82 8.48 4.69
N VAL A 74 -5.72 7.61 5.69
CA VAL A 74 -4.57 6.70 5.83
C VAL A 74 -4.74 5.53 4.86
N MET A 75 -3.91 5.51 3.83
CA MET A 75 -3.85 4.44 2.84
C MET A 75 -2.58 3.61 3.05
N GLN A 76 -2.69 2.29 2.89
CA GLN A 76 -1.51 1.42 2.89
C GLN A 76 -0.63 1.69 1.67
N PRO A 77 0.70 1.56 1.77
CA PRO A 77 1.46 0.93 2.86
C PRO A 77 1.55 1.71 4.18
N PHE A 78 1.55 1.00 5.31
CA PHE A 78 1.78 1.59 6.63
C PHE A 78 3.28 1.81 6.89
N ARG A 79 3.63 2.85 7.63
CA ARG A 79 5.00 3.14 8.08
C ARG A 79 5.11 3.01 9.60
N SER A 80 6.20 2.41 10.08
CA SER A 80 6.49 2.37 11.52
C SER A 80 6.78 3.76 12.08
N CYS A 81 6.64 3.93 13.40
CA CYS A 81 6.83 5.22 14.08
C CYS A 81 8.24 5.80 13.93
N ASP A 82 9.25 4.94 13.80
CA ASP A 82 10.65 5.33 13.55
C ASP A 82 11.00 5.42 12.06
N GLY A 83 10.04 5.12 11.18
CA GLY A 83 10.19 5.17 9.73
C GLY A 83 11.06 4.06 9.13
N SER A 84 11.52 3.08 9.91
CA SER A 84 12.44 2.02 9.49
C SER A 84 11.77 0.85 8.77
N LEU A 85 10.46 0.67 8.98
CA LEU A 85 9.67 -0.40 8.40
C LEU A 85 8.49 0.15 7.60
N SER A 86 8.20 -0.52 6.49
CA SER A 86 6.97 -0.34 5.72
C SER A 86 6.24 -1.67 5.58
N LEU A 87 4.92 -1.65 5.75
CA LEU A 87 4.08 -2.85 5.81
C LEU A 87 2.87 -2.72 4.87
N VAL A 88 2.60 -3.79 4.13
CA VAL A 88 1.33 -4.02 3.43
C VAL A 88 0.66 -5.27 4.01
N LEU A 89 -0.66 -5.22 4.18
CA LEU A 89 -1.45 -6.28 4.80
C LEU A 89 -2.74 -6.51 4.02
N ASN A 90 -2.99 -7.77 3.67
CA ASN A 90 -4.28 -8.24 3.15
C ASN A 90 -4.80 -9.32 4.10
N GLY A 91 -5.65 -8.90 5.03
CA GLY A 91 -6.16 -9.73 6.10
C GLY A 91 -6.75 -8.87 7.20
N GLU A 92 -7.14 -9.51 8.30
CA GLU A 92 -7.76 -8.85 9.44
C GLU A 92 -7.08 -9.29 10.74
N ILE A 93 -6.79 -8.33 11.61
CA ILE A 93 -6.27 -8.58 12.96
C ILE A 93 -7.47 -8.58 13.90
N TYR A 94 -8.07 -9.75 14.13
CA TYR A 94 -9.33 -9.85 14.87
C TYR A 94 -9.27 -9.31 16.30
N ASN A 95 -8.10 -9.40 16.95
CA ASN A 95 -7.88 -8.87 18.31
C ASN A 95 -7.17 -7.50 18.31
N TYR A 96 -7.32 -6.69 17.25
CA TYR A 96 -6.64 -5.38 17.16
C TYR A 96 -6.97 -4.44 18.32
N GLN A 97 -8.18 -4.52 18.89
CA GLN A 97 -8.58 -3.68 20.03
C GLN A 97 -7.81 -4.04 21.31
N GLU A 98 -7.66 -5.34 21.59
CA GLU A 98 -6.86 -5.84 22.71
C GLU A 98 -5.39 -5.47 22.52
N LEU A 99 -4.84 -5.72 21.33
CA LEU A 99 -3.45 -5.38 20.99
C LEU A 99 -3.20 -3.88 21.13
N ARG A 100 -4.13 -3.02 20.66
CA ARG A 100 -4.02 -1.57 20.83
C ARG A 100 -3.96 -1.18 22.30
N GLY A 101 -4.75 -1.81 23.18
CA GLY A 101 -4.70 -1.58 24.62
C GLY A 101 -3.38 -2.00 25.29
N LEU A 102 -2.66 -2.97 24.71
CA LEU A 102 -1.34 -3.40 25.18
C LEU A 102 -0.19 -2.51 24.66
N LEU A 103 -0.41 -1.74 23.59
CA LEU A 103 0.62 -1.00 22.86
C LEU A 103 0.71 0.49 23.21
N GLY A 104 -0.18 1.01 24.06
CA GLY A 104 -0.16 2.41 24.54
C GLY A 104 -0.99 3.36 23.67
#